data_AF-A0AAU9KTI1-F1
#
_entry.id   AF-A0AAU9KTI1-F1
#
_cell.length_a   1.000
_cell.length_b   1.000
_cell.length_c   1.000
_cell.angle_alpha   90.00
_cell.angle_beta   90.00
_cell.angle_gamma   90.00
#
_symmetry.space_group_name_H-M   'P 1'
#
loop_
_entity.id
_entity.type
_entity.pdbx_description
1 polymer ?
#
loop_
_entity_poly.entity_id
_entity_poly.type
_entity_poly.pdbx_seq_one_letter_code
_entity_poly.pdbx_strand_id
1 'polypeptide(L)'
;MEDLYGDLDTSISALEKKEALNLKTQVEMENTRLRDELAQLQETNRQLGSAYKQLETNISTLFVTAQLELKRKENEIQRLRRRLETYEQVVPK
;
A
#
# COMPACT_ATOMS: atom_id res chain seq x y z
N MET A 1 -43.53 31.42 48.37
CA MET A 1 -42.28 32.01 47.84
C MET A 1 -41.41 30.87 47.34
N GLU A 2 -41.96 30.07 46.43
CA GLU A 2 -41.50 28.71 46.16
C GLU A 2 -41.87 28.41 44.71
N ASP A 3 -40.96 28.74 43.78
CA ASP A 3 -40.99 28.28 42.38
C ASP A 3 -39.66 28.58 41.66
N LEU A 4 -38.94 29.63 42.08
CA LEU A 4 -37.65 29.98 41.45
C LEU A 4 -36.56 28.90 41.59
N TYR A 5 -36.54 28.13 42.68
CA TYR A 5 -35.53 27.09 42.88
C TYR A 5 -35.86 25.78 42.14
N GLY A 6 -37.15 25.47 41.93
CA GLY A 6 -37.58 24.30 41.15
C GLY A 6 -37.35 24.49 39.65
N ASP A 7 -37.57 25.72 39.15
CA ASP A 7 -37.28 26.10 37.77
C ASP A 7 -35.78 26.15 37.47
N LEU A 8 -34.97 26.54 38.45
CA LEU A 8 -33.52 26.57 38.32
C LEU A 8 -32.94 25.15 38.26
N ASP A 9 -33.44 24.23 39.09
CA ASP A 9 -32.96 22.84 39.14
C ASP A 9 -33.37 22.02 37.89
N THR A 10 -34.57 22.28 37.35
CA THR A 10 -34.97 21.75 36.04
C THR A 10 -34.15 22.35 34.90
N SER A 11 -33.80 23.64 34.97
CA SER A 11 -32.94 24.28 33.97
C SER A 11 -31.51 23.75 33.97
N ILE A 12 -30.92 23.48 35.15
CA ILE A 12 -29.59 22.87 35.28
C ILE A 12 -29.61 21.43 34.73
N SER A 13 -30.60 20.62 35.13
CA SER A 13 -30.75 19.26 34.63
C SER A 13 -30.96 19.20 33.10
N ALA A 14 -31.69 20.16 32.54
CA ALA A 14 -31.90 20.27 31.10
C ALA A 14 -30.62 20.66 30.35
N LEU A 15 -29.79 21.54 30.94
CA LEU A 15 -28.51 21.94 30.39
C LEU A 15 -27.52 20.77 30.37
N GLU A 16 -27.37 20.05 31.49
CA GLU A 16 -26.48 18.88 31.58
C GLU A 16 -26.88 17.78 30.58
N LYS A 17 -28.19 17.53 30.43
CA LYS A 17 -28.70 16.58 29.43
C LYS A 17 -28.39 17.02 28.00
N LYS A 18 -28.47 18.32 27.71
CA LYS A 18 -28.12 18.87 26.39
C LYS A 18 -26.62 18.75 26.12
N GLU A 19 -25.77 19.03 27.11
CA GLU A 19 -24.33 18.87 27.00
C GLU A 19 -23.93 17.41 26.77
N ALA A 20 -24.54 16.48 27.52
CA ALA A 20 -24.33 15.04 27.32
C ALA A 20 -24.77 14.57 25.92
N LEU A 21 -25.90 15.08 25.41
CA LEU A 21 -26.37 14.77 24.07
C LEU A 21 -25.43 15.32 22.98
N ASN A 22 -24.93 16.54 23.16
CA ASN A 22 -23.96 17.15 22.25
C ASN A 22 -22.65 16.36 22.21
N LEU A 23 -22.13 15.99 23.38
CA LEU A 23 -20.92 15.18 23.49
C LEU A 23 -21.11 13.81 22.84
N LYS A 24 -22.24 13.14 23.11
CA LYS A 24 -22.59 11.87 22.48
C LYS A 24 -22.61 12.00 20.95
N THR A 25 -23.28 13.03 20.44
CA THR A 25 -23.37 13.28 18.99
C THR A 25 -21.98 13.51 18.38
N GLN A 26 -21.13 14.29 19.05
CA GLN A 26 -19.76 14.54 18.61
C GLN A 26 -18.94 13.25 18.56
N VAL A 27 -19.03 12.42 19.61
CA VAL A 27 -18.32 11.13 19.68
C VAL A 27 -18.84 10.16 18.62
N GLU A 28 -20.15 10.11 18.35
CA GLU A 28 -20.72 9.26 17.30
C GLU A 28 -20.27 9.69 15.89
N MET A 29 -20.22 11.00 15.63
CA MET A 29 -19.69 11.55 14.38
C MET A 29 -18.21 11.21 14.21
N GLU A 30 -17.40 11.39 15.26
CA GLU A 30 -15.98 11.06 15.21
C GLU A 30 -15.75 9.55 15.05
N ASN A 31 -16.55 8.71 15.71
CA ASN A 31 -16.48 7.26 15.56
C ASN A 31 -16.79 6.84 14.12
N THR A 32 -17.80 7.45 13.50
CA THR A 32 -18.16 7.19 12.11
C THR A 32 -17.01 7.58 11.17
N ARG A 33 -16.46 8.78 11.35
CA ARG A 33 -15.29 9.25 10.57
C ARG A 33 -14.10 8.31 10.70
N LEU A 34 -13.77 7.87 11.92
CA LEU A 34 -12.65 6.96 12.18
C LEU A 34 -12.89 5.57 11.57
N ARG A 35 -14.14 5.08 11.53
CA ARG A 35 -14.48 3.83 10.84
C ARG A 35 -14.27 3.93 9.34
N ASP A 36 -14.67 5.05 8.74
CA ASP A 36 -14.49 5.30 7.31
C ASP A 36 -12.99 5.39 6.96
N GLU A 37 -12.22 6.11 7.78
CA GLU A 37 -10.76 6.21 7.62
C GLU A 37 -10.08 4.84 7.76
N LEU A 38 -10.50 4.04 8.76
CA LEU A 38 -9.99 2.68 8.94
C LEU A 38 -10.31 1.79 7.73
N ALA A 39 -11.52 1.88 7.17
CA ALA A 39 -11.91 1.12 5.99
C ALA A 39 -11.06 1.52 4.77
N GLN A 40 -10.81 2.82 4.56
CA GLN A 40 -9.95 3.32 3.48
C GLN A 40 -8.50 2.86 3.64
N LEU A 41 -7.96 2.90 4.87
CA LEU A 41 -6.61 2.42 5.15
C LEU A 41 -6.48 0.92 4.94
N GLN A 42 -7.47 0.13 5.34
CA GLN A 42 -7.50 -1.31 5.09
C GLN A 42 -7.53 -1.63 3.60
N GLU A 43 -8.33 -0.91 2.82
CA GLU A 43 -8.40 -1.09 1.38
C GLU A 43 -7.08 -0.72 0.70
N THR A 44 -6.51 0.42 1.08
CA THR A 44 -5.19 0.86 0.58
C THR A 44 -4.11 -0.16 0.90
N ASN A 45 -4.12 -0.73 2.11
CA ASN A 45 -3.15 -1.76 2.52
C ASN A 45 -3.31 -3.06 1.70
N ARG A 46 -4.54 -3.48 1.41
CA ARG A 46 -4.80 -4.62 0.51
C ARG A 46 -4.27 -4.38 -0.89
N GLN A 47 -4.50 -3.18 -1.43
CA GLN A 47 -4.01 -2.79 -2.76
C GLN A 47 -2.47 -2.76 -2.79
N LEU A 48 -1.83 -2.18 -1.78
CA LEU A 48 -0.37 -2.20 -1.62
C LEU A 48 0.17 -3.63 -1.55
N GLY A 49 -0.46 -4.50 -0.76
CA GLY A 49 -0.06 -5.90 -0.63
C GLY A 49 -0.16 -6.67 -1.96
N SER A 50 -1.18 -6.39 -2.76
CA SER A 50 -1.32 -6.96 -4.11
C SER A 50 -0.22 -6.46 -5.05
N ALA A 51 -0.01 -5.14 -5.09
CA ALA A 51 1.03 -4.52 -5.93
C ALA A 51 2.43 -5.01 -5.54
N TYR A 52 2.70 -5.18 -4.25
CA TYR A 52 3.97 -5.69 -3.75
C TYR A 52 4.26 -7.11 -4.25
N LYS A 53 3.30 -8.03 -4.14
CA LYS A 53 3.44 -9.40 -4.65
C LYS A 53 3.67 -9.44 -6.16
N GLN A 54 2.99 -8.57 -6.90
CA GLN A 54 3.19 -8.46 -8.34
C GLN A 54 4.58 -7.95 -8.68
N LEU A 55 5.07 -6.92 -7.97
CA LEU A 55 6.43 -6.40 -8.15
C LEU A 55 7.50 -7.45 -7.83
N GLU A 56 7.32 -8.21 -6.75
CA GLU A 56 8.22 -9.31 -6.38
C GLU A 56 8.31 -10.35 -7.51
N THR A 57 7.15 -10.79 -8.02
CA THR A 57 7.07 -11.74 -9.14
C THR A 57 7.74 -11.20 -10.41
N ASN A 58 7.50 -9.92 -10.73
CA ASN A 58 8.07 -9.26 -11.89
C ASN A 58 9.60 -9.16 -11.78
N ILE A 59 10.12 -8.79 -10.62
CA ILE A 59 11.57 -8.67 -10.37
C ILE A 59 12.23 -10.05 -10.51
N SER A 60 11.67 -11.09 -9.91
CA SER A 60 12.19 -12.46 -10.03
C SER A 60 12.20 -12.93 -11.50
N THR A 61 11.12 -12.67 -12.22
CA THR A 61 11.00 -13.04 -13.65
C THR A 61 12.01 -12.28 -14.51
N LEU A 62 12.14 -10.97 -14.31
CA LEU A 62 13.11 -10.13 -15.00
C LEU A 62 14.53 -10.59 -14.73
N PHE A 63 14.85 -10.92 -13.47
CA PHE A 63 16.17 -11.41 -13.09
C PHE A 63 16.52 -12.72 -13.79
N VAL A 64 15.63 -13.71 -13.74
CA VAL A 64 15.84 -15.00 -14.43
C VAL A 64 15.95 -14.81 -15.94
N THR A 65 15.12 -13.94 -16.53
CA THR A 65 15.17 -13.64 -17.96
C THR A 65 16.49 -12.97 -18.35
N ALA A 66 16.97 -12.02 -17.54
CA ALA A 66 18.25 -11.35 -17.77
C ALA A 66 19.42 -12.34 -17.67
N GLN A 67 19.41 -13.24 -16.68
CA GLN A 67 20.43 -14.29 -16.56
C GLN A 67 20.44 -15.22 -17.79
N LEU A 68 19.26 -15.62 -18.26
CA LEU A 68 19.14 -16.46 -19.45
C LEU A 68 19.70 -15.76 -20.69
N GLU A 69 19.37 -14.48 -20.87
CA GLU A 69 19.81 -13.71 -22.03
C GLU A 69 21.32 -13.44 -22.00
N LEU A 70 21.88 -13.14 -20.82
CA LEU A 70 23.34 -13.04 -20.66
C LEU A 70 24.03 -14.35 -21.04
N LYS A 71 23.52 -15.49 -20.56
CA LYS A 71 24.07 -16.82 -20.90
C LYS A 71 23.97 -17.11 -22.40
N ARG A 72 22.86 -16.73 -23.05
CA ARG A 72 22.71 -16.87 -24.51
C ARG A 72 23.74 -16.04 -25.26
N LYS A 73 23.95 -14.78 -24.85
CA LYS A 73 24.92 -13.89 -25.46
C LYS A 73 26.35 -14.36 -25.24
N GLU A 74 26.67 -14.90 -24.07
CA GLU A 74 27.98 -15.49 -23.79
C GLU A 74 28.26 -16.70 -24.69
N ASN A 75 27.28 -17.60 -24.86
CA ASN A 75 27.40 -18.73 -25.78
C ASN A 75 27.59 -18.27 -27.24
N GLU A 76 26.88 -17.23 -27.66
CA GLU A 76 27.01 -16.64 -28.99
C GLU A 76 28.40 -16.03 -29.21
N ILE A 77 28.92 -15.29 -28.23
CA ILE A 77 30.28 -14.73 -28.24
C ILE A 77 31.31 -15.86 -28.34
N GLN A 78 31.19 -16.91 -27.53
CA GLN A 78 32.10 -18.05 -27.60
C GLN A 78 32.07 -18.74 -28.97
N ARG A 79 30.87 -18.91 -29.55
CA ARG A 79 30.72 -19.46 -30.91
C ARG A 79 31.42 -18.58 -31.94
N LEU A 80 31.24 -17.27 -31.88
CA LEU A 80 31.87 -16.33 -32.82
C LEU A 80 33.39 -16.31 -32.68
N ARG A 81 33.93 -16.34 -31.45
CA ARG A 81 35.38 -16.44 -31.19
C ARG A 81 35.99 -17.69 -31.81
N ARG A 82 35.37 -18.86 -31.61
CA ARG A 82 35.84 -20.13 -32.23
C ARG A 82 35.84 -20.06 -33.76
N ARG A 83 34.81 -19.43 -34.36
CA ARG A 83 34.75 -19.25 -35.82
C ARG A 83 35.86 -18.34 -36.34
N LEU A 84 36.16 -17.25 -35.62
CA LEU A 84 37.27 -16.35 -35.96
C LEU A 84 38.62 -17.08 -35.90
N GLU A 85 38.90 -17.81 -34.80
CA GLU A 85 40.11 -18.61 -34.67
C GLU A 85 40.27 -19.62 -35.82
N THR A 86 39.17 -20.29 -36.20
CA THR A 86 39.18 -21.22 -37.34
C THR A 86 39.50 -20.50 -38.65
N TYR A 87 38.95 -19.30 -38.86
CA TYR A 87 39.17 -18.52 -40.08
C TYR A 87 40.62 -18.03 -40.18
N GLU A 88 41.20 -17.55 -39.07
CA GLU A 88 42.60 -17.13 -39.00
C GLU A 88 43.58 -18.30 -39.23
N GLN A 89 43.21 -19.52 -38.86
CA GLN A 89 44.01 -20.72 -39.13
C GLN A 89 43.96 -21.16 -40.61
N VAL A 90 42.83 -20.94 -41.29
CA VAL A 90 42.62 -21.38 -42.69
C VAL A 90 43.14 -20.35 -43.71
N VAL A 91 43.19 -19.07 -43.34
CA VAL A 91 43.75 -17.99 -44.18
C VAL A 91 44.96 -17.38 -43.46
N PRO A 92 46.14 -18.02 -43.52
CA PRO A 92 47.36 -17.39 -43.02
C PRO A 92 47.70 -16.17 -43.87
N LYS A 93 48.24 -15.13 -43.21
CA LYS A 93 48.68 -13.87 -43.82
C LYS A 93 49.68 -14.07 -44.96
#